data_AF-A0A3M7MMX9-F1
#
_entry.id   AF-A0A3M7MMX9-F1
#
_cell.length_a   1.000
_cell.length_b   1.000
_cell.length_c   1.000
_cell.angle_alpha   90.00
_cell.angle_beta   90.00
_cell.angle_gamma   90.00
#
_symmetry.space_group_name_H-M   'P 1'
#
loop_
_entity.id
_entity.type
_entity.pdbx_description
1 polymer ?
#
loop_
_entity_poly.entity_id
_entity_poly.type
_entity_poly.pdbx_seq_one_letter_code
_entity_poly.pdbx_strand_id
1 'polypeptide(L)'
;MVSPAEWVYRAGSSPKLLTGGKILSDVNLAIYADILVLSPGLHAMDEGRPPGIHNVLKLSLKSSAQLLETLESRTPRLSDEHLEKIIKTIIWHRKFILSYYAVIAVVVLISGGLGVYQHVKGKPNKAAAPASLESVTSTTSTQGTTTPCGKHDSDTKNGKNDLTAISAPLLPVETTRPTQRPRVFDRIKSFLTYQPRPVAALTAPSNVLPDNGTSFLILFFLGVNLFYLFYKAPLSIDWIFVLADRAGLLIVVNLPILYLLAAKNNQPLKLLTGWSYEGLNLFHRRLGEWMVAISVLHLLGMIVVWYTVLRDRGINVGYFLRLPVVFFGFAAIISYWILYITSIGWFRRLYYETFLGLHILFQVGALGFVYFHYPTARSYVLATLLIWAVDRIVWRISLSARRFTTSLEVAPDGHTILMHCDVDLQRRLFGIRVGVHQGWLPGQHVFLTIPSMGFKYRFQTHPFTIASPGPPPNAKGSWPLVLVIRSLDGFTLDLLEYARNHHHCEVIMEGPHGGTEALEAAHRADRVLFVAGGSGIAVTYPLAWDVRVEDSMKPESPVVTRKVSC
;
A
#
# COMPACT_ATOMS: atom_id res chain seq x y z
N MET A 1 -15.09 50.43 -5.32
CA MET A 1 -15.59 51.63 -4.59
C MET A 1 -16.74 51.13 -3.73
N VAL A 2 -16.75 51.13 -2.38
CA VAL A 2 -16.23 52.03 -1.34
C VAL A 2 -16.05 51.14 -0.06
N SER A 3 -14.82 50.97 0.44
CA SER A 3 -14.17 51.59 1.62
C SER A 3 -14.54 51.01 3.01
N PRO A 4 -13.55 50.53 3.80
CA PRO A 4 -13.65 50.15 5.21
C PRO A 4 -13.01 51.19 6.16
N ALA A 5 -13.80 51.75 7.08
CA ALA A 5 -13.43 52.53 8.29
C ALA A 5 -14.79 52.87 8.97
N GLU A 6 -15.05 52.92 10.27
CA GLU A 6 -14.31 53.06 11.52
C GLU A 6 -15.04 52.12 12.53
N TRP A 7 -14.43 51.62 13.60
CA TRP A 7 -14.34 52.34 14.87
C TRP A 7 -13.24 51.68 15.71
N VAL A 8 -12.12 52.39 15.86
CA VAL A 8 -11.11 52.19 16.91
C VAL A 8 -11.07 53.49 17.69
N TYR A 9 -11.38 53.46 18.99
CA TYR A 9 -10.51 53.95 20.07
C TYR A 9 -11.28 54.03 21.40
N ARG A 10 -10.94 53.15 22.34
CA ARG A 10 -10.40 53.58 23.64
C ARG A 10 -9.48 52.48 24.19
N ALA A 11 -8.19 52.80 24.09
CA ALA A 11 -7.08 52.14 24.77
C ALA A 11 -7.22 52.30 26.31
N GLY A 12 -6.67 51.44 27.16
CA GLY A 12 -5.85 50.28 26.85
C GLY A 12 -5.43 49.49 28.09
N SER A 13 -4.96 48.27 27.85
CA SER A 13 -3.78 47.61 28.44
C SER A 13 -3.78 46.14 28.00
N SER A 14 -2.70 45.73 27.34
CA SER A 14 -2.49 44.45 26.63
C SER A 14 -2.24 43.26 27.58
N PRO A 15 -2.01 42.02 27.09
CA PRO A 15 -3.03 40.99 26.89
C PRO A 15 -2.78 39.74 27.75
N LYS A 16 -3.83 39.02 28.17
CA LYS A 16 -3.69 37.61 28.55
C LYS A 16 -4.48 36.74 27.60
N LEU A 17 -3.72 36.11 26.71
CA LEU A 17 -4.13 34.97 25.89
C LEU A 17 -4.90 33.96 26.75
N LEU A 18 -6.21 33.88 26.54
CA LEU A 18 -7.01 32.74 26.98
C LEU A 18 -6.67 31.57 26.04
N THR A 19 -5.64 30.82 26.44
CA THR A 19 -5.26 29.55 25.83
C THR A 19 -6.41 28.56 25.93
N GLY A 20 -7.02 28.21 24.79
CA GLY A 20 -8.01 27.14 24.63
C GLY A 20 -7.51 25.72 24.94
N GLY A 21 -6.36 25.58 25.61
CA GLY A 21 -5.81 24.31 26.09
C GLY A 21 -6.31 23.89 27.48
N LYS A 22 -6.87 24.81 28.29
CA LYS A 22 -7.31 24.51 29.67
C LYS A 22 -8.67 23.79 29.72
N ILE A 23 -9.63 24.18 28.88
CA ILE A 23 -10.99 23.61 28.94
C ILE A 23 -10.98 22.14 28.52
N LEU A 24 -10.12 21.74 27.56
CA LEU A 24 -9.94 20.34 27.15
C LEU A 24 -9.08 19.53 28.13
N SER A 25 -8.16 20.13 28.87
CA SER A 25 -7.45 19.44 29.97
C SER A 25 -8.36 19.21 31.16
N ASP A 26 -9.29 20.14 31.44
CA ASP A 26 -10.16 20.10 32.62
C ASP A 26 -11.31 19.10 32.44
N VAL A 27 -11.86 18.97 31.22
CA VAL A 27 -12.80 17.89 30.87
C VAL A 27 -12.11 16.52 30.94
N ASN A 28 -10.84 16.43 30.54
CA ASN A 28 -10.04 15.21 30.68
C ASN A 28 -9.68 14.91 32.15
N LEU A 29 -9.44 15.90 32.99
CA LEU A 29 -9.13 15.67 34.40
C LEU A 29 -10.39 15.24 35.18
N ALA A 30 -11.57 15.77 34.83
CA ALA A 30 -12.85 15.38 35.42
C ALA A 30 -13.23 13.92 35.10
N ILE A 31 -13.03 13.47 33.85
CA ILE A 31 -13.27 12.08 33.42
C ILE A 31 -12.36 11.08 34.17
N TYR A 32 -11.14 11.50 34.52
CA TYR A 32 -10.20 10.67 35.29
C TYR A 32 -10.43 10.82 36.81
N ALA A 33 -10.94 11.97 37.26
CA ALA A 33 -11.31 12.23 38.65
C ALA A 33 -12.48 11.35 39.10
N ASP A 34 -13.43 11.03 38.23
CA ASP A 34 -14.55 10.13 38.55
C ASP A 34 -14.12 8.67 38.81
N ILE A 35 -13.00 8.23 38.22
CA ILE A 35 -12.34 6.96 38.57
C ILE A 35 -11.49 7.10 39.85
N LEU A 36 -11.11 8.32 40.22
CA LEU A 36 -10.31 8.62 41.42
C LEU A 36 -11.17 8.82 42.68
N VAL A 37 -12.45 9.18 42.59
CA VAL A 37 -13.23 9.73 43.72
C VAL A 37 -14.30 8.80 44.31
N LEU A 38 -14.69 7.68 43.69
CA LEU A 38 -15.88 6.93 44.15
C LEU A 38 -15.60 5.51 44.67
N SER A 39 -15.18 5.42 45.93
CA SER A 39 -15.74 4.47 46.91
C SER A 39 -15.35 4.88 48.35
N PRO A 40 -16.16 5.70 49.05
CA PRO A 40 -15.90 6.07 50.44
C PRO A 40 -16.21 4.97 51.48
N GLY A 41 -16.45 3.73 51.05
CA GLY A 41 -17.16 2.73 51.87
C GLY A 41 -16.43 1.41 52.16
N LEU A 42 -15.11 1.31 51.96
CA LEU A 42 -14.38 0.03 52.09
C LEU A 42 -13.32 0.03 53.20
N HIS A 43 -13.64 0.62 54.36
CA HIS A 43 -12.72 0.69 55.52
C HIS A 43 -12.92 -0.41 56.57
N ALA A 44 -13.78 -1.40 56.30
CA ALA A 44 -13.95 -2.55 57.19
C ALA A 44 -13.85 -3.83 56.37
N MET A 45 -13.01 -4.76 56.82
CA MET A 45 -12.71 -6.09 56.25
C MET A 45 -11.46 -6.13 55.33
N ASP A 46 -10.30 -5.74 55.85
CA ASP A 46 -9.00 -6.04 55.21
C ASP A 46 -8.00 -6.64 56.20
N GLU A 47 -8.33 -7.82 56.72
CA GLU A 47 -7.31 -8.75 57.24
C GLU A 47 -7.38 -10.04 56.42
N GLY A 48 -6.51 -10.15 55.39
CA GLY A 48 -6.16 -11.45 54.82
C GLY A 48 -6.15 -11.65 53.29
N ARG A 49 -6.30 -10.62 52.42
CA ARG A 49 -6.12 -10.78 50.95
C ARG A 49 -5.40 -9.60 50.30
N PRO A 50 -4.60 -9.83 49.24
CA PRO A 50 -3.78 -8.78 48.66
C PRO A 50 -4.61 -7.62 48.05
N PRO A 51 -4.39 -6.37 48.48
CA PRO A 51 -5.03 -5.18 47.92
C PRO A 51 -4.28 -4.73 46.64
N GLY A 52 -4.32 -5.54 45.57
CA GLY A 52 -3.30 -5.40 44.51
C GLY A 52 -3.69 -4.73 43.19
N ILE A 53 -4.83 -5.08 42.56
CA ILE A 53 -4.93 -4.96 41.08
C ILE A 53 -5.78 -3.79 40.57
N HIS A 54 -6.76 -3.29 41.34
CA HIS A 54 -7.41 -2.02 40.98
C HIS A 54 -6.37 -0.88 40.88
N ASN A 55 -5.37 -0.91 41.78
CA ASN A 55 -4.22 -0.04 41.68
C ASN A 55 -3.39 -0.34 40.42
N VAL A 56 -3.10 -1.60 40.06
CA VAL A 56 -2.44 -1.93 38.77
C VAL A 56 -3.18 -1.30 37.59
N LEU A 57 -4.50 -1.45 37.52
CA LEU A 57 -5.32 -1.00 36.40
C LEU A 57 -5.41 0.53 36.35
N LYS A 58 -5.54 1.17 37.52
CA LYS A 58 -5.51 2.63 37.66
C LYS A 58 -4.12 3.20 37.32
N LEU A 59 -3.04 2.51 37.69
CA LEU A 59 -1.67 2.88 37.36
C LEU A 59 -1.35 2.64 35.89
N SER A 60 -1.80 1.54 35.29
CA SER A 60 -1.54 1.27 33.87
C SER A 60 -2.21 2.28 32.95
N LEU A 61 -3.34 2.86 33.37
CA LEU A 61 -4.01 3.98 32.70
C LEU A 61 -3.21 5.30 32.74
N LYS A 62 -2.23 5.41 33.64
CA LYS A 62 -1.36 6.58 33.75
C LYS A 62 -0.30 6.58 32.66
N SER A 63 0.15 7.80 32.29
CA SER A 63 1.31 7.98 31.42
C SER A 63 2.58 7.42 32.08
N SER A 64 3.62 7.14 31.28
CA SER A 64 4.90 6.67 31.83
C SER A 64 5.51 7.63 32.86
N ALA A 65 5.30 8.95 32.70
CA ALA A 65 5.77 9.96 33.65
C ALA A 65 5.01 9.88 34.99
N GLN A 66 3.68 9.79 34.93
CA GLN A 66 2.83 9.62 36.11
C GLN A 66 3.07 8.27 36.82
N LEU A 67 3.45 7.22 36.08
CA LEU A 67 3.85 5.93 36.64
C LEU A 67 5.16 6.02 37.42
N LEU A 68 6.16 6.73 36.87
CA LEU A 68 7.45 6.96 37.54
C LEU A 68 7.26 7.80 38.81
N GLU A 69 6.47 8.87 38.74
CA GLU A 69 6.10 9.68 39.91
C GLU A 69 5.37 8.87 40.99
N THR A 70 4.51 7.92 40.59
CA THR A 70 3.82 7.03 41.54
C THR A 70 4.78 6.01 42.17
N LEU A 71 5.87 5.63 41.50
CA LEU A 71 6.91 4.77 42.08
C LEU A 71 7.80 5.55 43.05
N GLU A 72 8.17 6.78 42.71
CA GLU A 72 9.04 7.65 43.51
C GLU A 72 8.36 8.13 44.81
N SER A 73 7.04 8.31 44.79
CA SER A 73 6.25 8.79 45.93
C SER A 73 5.80 7.69 46.92
N ARG A 74 6.09 6.40 46.66
CA ARG A 74 5.63 5.28 47.51
C ARG A 74 6.62 4.92 48.61
N THR A 75 6.15 4.94 49.86
CA THR A 75 6.91 4.54 51.06
C THR A 75 7.07 3.02 51.16
N PRO A 76 8.23 2.47 51.60
CA PRO A 76 8.56 1.05 51.47
C PRO A 76 7.75 0.06 52.34
N ARG A 77 6.93 0.53 53.28
CA ARG A 77 6.40 -0.32 54.37
C ARG A 77 5.04 -0.99 54.11
N LEU A 78 4.36 -0.72 53.00
CA LEU A 78 2.99 -1.20 52.71
C LEU A 78 2.77 -1.65 51.24
N SER A 79 3.83 -2.09 50.56
CA SER A 79 3.81 -2.40 49.10
C SER A 79 3.58 -3.89 48.83
N ASP A 80 2.53 -4.22 48.07
CA ASP A 80 2.34 -5.54 47.44
C ASP A 80 3.47 -5.75 46.40
N GLU A 81 4.49 -6.57 46.71
CA GLU A 81 5.67 -6.81 45.83
C GLU A 81 5.29 -7.16 44.38
N HIS A 82 4.16 -7.86 44.23
CA HIS A 82 3.62 -8.26 42.94
C HIS A 82 3.17 -7.07 42.07
N LEU A 83 2.49 -6.08 42.67
CA LEU A 83 2.05 -4.85 41.99
C LEU A 83 3.24 -4.03 41.52
N GLU A 84 4.26 -3.89 42.38
CA GLU A 84 5.49 -3.18 42.02
C GLU A 84 6.21 -3.86 40.84
N LYS A 85 6.25 -5.19 40.84
CA LYS A 85 6.83 -5.98 39.74
C LYS A 85 6.06 -5.79 38.44
N ILE A 86 4.72 -5.74 38.47
CA ILE A 86 3.90 -5.46 37.28
C ILE A 86 4.18 -4.05 36.74
N ILE A 87 4.19 -3.02 37.61
CA ILE A 87 4.44 -1.63 37.17
C ILE A 87 5.82 -1.50 36.53
N LYS A 88 6.86 -2.04 37.17
CA LYS A 88 8.23 -2.07 36.63
C LYS A 88 8.28 -2.75 35.26
N THR A 89 7.56 -3.86 35.13
CA THR A 89 7.45 -4.64 33.88
C THR A 89 6.78 -3.82 32.77
N ILE A 90 5.67 -3.13 33.06
CA ILE A 90 4.95 -2.26 32.10
C ILE A 90 5.85 -1.10 31.63
N ILE A 91 6.52 -0.40 32.55
CA ILE A 91 7.41 0.73 32.20
C ILE A 91 8.55 0.24 31.31
N TRP A 92 9.15 -0.91 31.64
CA TRP A 92 10.20 -1.50 30.82
C TRP A 92 9.69 -1.85 29.42
N HIS A 93 8.49 -2.43 29.29
CA HIS A 93 7.88 -2.72 27.98
C HIS A 93 7.59 -1.48 27.15
N ARG A 94 7.09 -0.40 27.76
CA ARG A 94 6.84 0.86 27.04
C ARG A 94 8.12 1.50 26.51
N LYS A 95 9.26 1.31 27.18
CA LYS A 95 10.57 1.72 26.65
C LYS A 95 11.05 0.75 25.57
N PHE A 96 10.89 -0.55 25.80
CA PHE A 96 11.30 -1.60 24.87
C PHE A 96 10.58 -1.49 23.53
N ILE A 97 9.28 -1.19 23.49
CA ILE A 97 8.51 -1.11 22.25
C ILE A 97 9.02 0.00 21.32
N LEU A 98 9.70 1.03 21.82
CA LEU A 98 10.30 2.06 20.98
C LEU A 98 11.43 1.51 20.08
N SER A 99 12.10 0.44 20.51
CA SER A 99 13.10 -0.26 19.68
C SER A 99 12.48 -0.88 18.42
N TYR A 100 11.16 -1.10 18.39
CA TYR A 100 10.45 -1.61 17.22
C TYR A 100 10.69 -0.74 15.99
N TYR A 101 10.61 0.59 16.13
CA TYR A 101 10.88 1.50 15.01
C TYR A 101 12.33 1.44 14.53
N ALA A 102 13.29 1.19 15.42
CA ALA A 102 14.68 0.99 15.03
C ALA A 102 14.85 -0.28 14.18
N VAL A 103 14.20 -1.39 14.57
CA VAL A 103 14.17 -2.63 13.78
C VAL A 103 13.56 -2.38 12.41
N ILE A 104 12.41 -1.71 12.35
CA ILE A 104 11.75 -1.38 11.07
C ILE A 104 12.63 -0.46 10.22
N ALA A 105 13.27 0.55 10.80
CA ALA A 105 14.18 1.44 10.10
C ALA A 105 15.38 0.68 9.50
N VAL A 106 16.00 -0.24 10.25
CA VAL A 106 17.09 -1.08 9.75
C VAL A 106 16.65 -1.94 8.58
N VAL A 107 15.47 -2.58 8.66
CA VAL A 107 14.92 -3.40 7.57
C VAL A 107 14.68 -2.57 6.31
N VAL A 108 14.12 -1.37 6.47
CA VAL A 108 13.88 -0.43 5.37
C VAL A 108 15.20 0.04 4.75
N LEU A 109 16.22 0.35 5.57
CA LEU A 109 17.54 0.76 5.10
C LEU A 109 18.27 -0.37 4.35
N ILE A 110 18.19 -1.61 4.84
CA ILE A 110 18.78 -2.77 4.15
C ILE A 110 18.09 -2.99 2.80
N SER A 111 16.75 -2.94 2.80
CA SER A 111 15.96 -3.10 1.57
C SER A 111 16.29 -2.01 0.56
N GLY A 112 16.46 -0.76 1.02
CA GLY A 112 16.84 0.35 0.18
C GLY A 112 18.28 0.31 -0.33
N GLY A 113 19.23 -0.06 0.52
CA GLY A 113 20.64 -0.23 0.13
C GLY A 113 20.81 -1.31 -0.94
N LEU A 114 20.06 -2.41 -0.85
CA LEU A 114 20.04 -3.46 -1.87
C LEU A 114 19.45 -2.96 -3.20
N GLY A 115 18.36 -2.18 -3.17
CA GLY A 115 17.76 -1.59 -4.36
C GLY A 115 18.71 -0.64 -5.10
N VAL A 116 19.37 0.25 -4.36
CA VAL A 116 20.36 1.19 -4.93
C VAL A 116 21.57 0.45 -5.50
N TYR A 117 22.10 -0.55 -4.78
CA TYR A 117 23.24 -1.34 -5.25
C TYR A 117 22.93 -2.07 -6.57
N GLN A 118 21.74 -2.66 -6.69
CA GLN A 118 21.31 -3.34 -7.92
C GLN A 118 21.13 -2.35 -9.08
N HIS A 119 20.58 -1.16 -8.83
CA HIS A 119 20.40 -0.13 -9.86
C HIS A 119 21.74 0.43 -10.37
N VAL A 120 22.74 0.60 -9.49
CA VAL A 120 24.07 1.08 -9.88
C VAL A 120 24.83 0.01 -10.68
N LYS A 121 24.74 -1.26 -10.28
CA LYS A 121 25.43 -2.37 -10.95
C LYS A 121 24.81 -2.75 -12.29
N GLY A 122 23.52 -2.46 -12.49
CA GLY A 122 22.78 -2.73 -13.73
C GLY A 122 22.99 -1.74 -14.87
N LYS A 123 23.71 -0.62 -14.67
CA LYS A 123 24.07 0.28 -15.77
C LYS A 123 25.21 -0.36 -16.59
N PRO A 124 25.00 -0.68 -17.88
CA PRO A 124 26.11 -1.09 -18.72
C PRO A 124 27.12 0.06 -18.82
N ASN A 125 28.41 -0.27 -18.69
CA ASN A 125 29.50 0.67 -18.91
C ASN A 125 29.39 1.23 -20.33
N LYS A 126 29.06 2.52 -20.44
CA LYS A 126 29.20 3.29 -21.69
C LYS A 126 30.68 3.49 -22.00
N ALA A 127 31.35 2.45 -22.50
CA ALA A 127 32.72 2.55 -22.97
C ALA A 127 33.00 1.49 -24.03
N ALA A 128 32.44 1.68 -25.23
CA ALA A 128 33.03 1.26 -26.50
C ALA A 128 32.18 1.85 -27.63
N ALA A 129 32.67 2.91 -28.26
CA ALA A 129 32.15 3.34 -29.56
C ALA A 129 32.60 2.32 -30.61
N PRO A 130 31.71 1.79 -31.47
CA PRO A 130 32.16 1.04 -32.63
C PRO A 130 32.58 2.02 -33.73
N ALA A 131 33.75 1.72 -34.28
CA ALA A 131 34.38 2.44 -35.38
C ALA A 131 33.50 2.47 -36.64
N SER A 132 33.66 3.55 -37.39
CA SER A 132 33.18 3.76 -38.75
C SER A 132 33.46 2.56 -39.66
N LEU A 133 32.43 2.06 -40.35
CA LEU A 133 32.62 1.32 -41.59
C LEU A 133 31.53 1.66 -42.61
N GLU A 134 31.97 1.62 -43.87
CA GLU A 134 31.47 2.34 -45.03
C GLU A 134 30.16 1.80 -45.64
N SER A 135 29.63 2.64 -46.53
CA SER A 135 28.46 2.46 -47.38
C SER A 135 28.34 1.09 -48.05
N VAL A 136 27.17 0.46 -47.93
CA VAL A 136 26.67 -0.47 -48.96
C VAL A 136 25.20 -0.18 -49.21
N THR A 137 24.93 0.17 -50.45
CA THR A 137 23.62 0.41 -51.08
C THR A 137 23.04 -0.93 -51.53
N SER A 138 21.80 -1.28 -51.16
CA SER A 138 20.92 -2.09 -52.04
C SER A 138 19.50 -2.30 -51.48
N THR A 139 18.54 -1.69 -52.20
CA THR A 139 17.24 -2.20 -52.67
C THR A 139 16.24 -2.86 -51.70
N THR A 140 15.18 -2.11 -51.47
CA THR A 140 13.84 -2.48 -51.00
C THR A 140 13.12 -3.46 -51.94
N SER A 141 12.57 -4.55 -51.39
CA SER A 141 11.44 -5.25 -51.99
C SER A 141 10.48 -5.79 -50.91
N THR A 142 9.49 -4.98 -50.55
CA THR A 142 8.26 -5.41 -49.88
C THR A 142 7.36 -6.12 -50.89
N GLN A 143 7.21 -7.44 -50.79
CA GLN A 143 6.09 -8.14 -51.41
C GLN A 143 5.22 -8.75 -50.30
N GLY A 144 4.07 -8.12 -50.07
CA GLY A 144 2.95 -8.72 -49.37
C GLY A 144 2.23 -9.66 -50.34
N THR A 145 2.04 -10.92 -49.95
CA THR A 145 1.16 -11.83 -50.68
C THR A 145 -0.23 -11.76 -50.03
N THR A 146 -1.15 -11.08 -50.70
CA THR A 146 -2.59 -11.23 -50.51
C THR A 146 -3.06 -12.40 -51.37
N THR A 147 -3.87 -13.30 -50.80
CA THR A 147 -4.59 -14.31 -51.60
C THR A 147 -6.09 -13.99 -51.59
N PRO A 148 -6.79 -13.90 -52.73
CA PRO A 148 -8.22 -13.57 -52.80
C PRO A 148 -9.12 -14.78 -52.54
N CYS A 149 -10.35 -14.51 -52.10
CA CYS A 149 -11.46 -15.47 -52.08
C CYS A 149 -11.94 -15.79 -53.50
N GLY A 150 -12.14 -17.08 -53.81
CA GLY A 150 -12.85 -17.54 -55.00
C GLY A 150 -13.47 -18.92 -54.78
N LYS A 151 -14.80 -19.00 -54.87
CA LYS A 151 -15.59 -20.24 -54.97
C LYS A 151 -15.31 -20.95 -56.31
N HIS A 152 -15.07 -22.25 -56.31
CA HIS A 152 -15.80 -23.21 -57.15
C HIS A 152 -15.51 -24.67 -56.77
N ASP A 153 -16.52 -25.50 -57.01
CA ASP A 153 -16.66 -26.92 -56.70
C ASP A 153 -15.65 -27.88 -57.35
N SER A 154 -15.59 -29.08 -56.74
CA SER A 154 -15.10 -30.38 -57.23
C SER A 154 -13.64 -30.47 -57.72
N ASP A 155 -12.75 -31.02 -56.90
CA ASP A 155 -12.34 -32.42 -57.06
C ASP A 155 -11.33 -32.89 -56.01
N THR A 156 -11.49 -34.16 -55.66
CA THR A 156 -10.71 -34.96 -54.71
C THR A 156 -9.19 -34.97 -54.94
N LYS A 157 -8.45 -35.04 -53.83
CA LYS A 157 -7.02 -35.41 -53.63
C LYS A 157 -5.98 -34.28 -53.56
N ASN A 158 -5.78 -33.73 -52.35
CA ASN A 158 -4.46 -33.67 -51.67
C ASN A 158 -4.55 -32.87 -50.34
N GLY A 159 -5.19 -33.45 -49.32
CA GLY A 159 -5.32 -32.84 -47.99
C GLY A 159 -4.11 -33.07 -47.06
N LYS A 160 -2.87 -33.12 -47.57
CA LYS A 160 -1.68 -33.41 -46.72
C LYS A 160 -0.66 -32.28 -46.58
N ASN A 161 -0.74 -31.20 -47.36
CA ASN A 161 0.28 -30.14 -47.31
C ASN A 161 -0.10 -28.92 -46.44
N ASP A 162 -1.38 -28.74 -46.08
CA ASP A 162 -1.80 -27.59 -45.25
C ASP A 162 -1.65 -27.83 -43.73
N LEU A 163 -1.64 -29.09 -43.28
CA LEU A 163 -1.47 -29.42 -41.86
C LEU A 163 0.00 -29.29 -41.40
N THR A 164 0.96 -29.45 -42.31
CA THR A 164 2.39 -29.31 -42.01
C THR A 164 2.83 -27.86 -41.78
N ALA A 165 2.11 -26.88 -42.35
CA ALA A 165 2.38 -25.47 -42.11
C ALA A 165 1.91 -25.00 -40.72
N ILE A 166 0.98 -25.71 -40.07
CA ILE A 166 0.46 -25.39 -38.72
C ILE A 166 1.40 -25.93 -37.63
N SER A 167 2.15 -27.00 -37.90
CA SER A 167 3.03 -27.66 -36.92
C SER A 167 4.51 -27.29 -37.03
N ALA A 168 4.91 -26.44 -37.97
CA ALA A 168 6.28 -25.97 -38.07
C ALA A 168 6.63 -25.05 -36.88
N PRO A 169 7.69 -25.32 -36.10
CA PRO A 169 8.10 -24.43 -35.02
C PRO A 169 8.44 -23.05 -35.58
N LEU A 170 7.93 -22.00 -34.94
CA LEU A 170 8.13 -20.60 -35.35
C LEU A 170 9.59 -20.13 -35.28
N LEU A 171 10.45 -20.92 -34.63
CA LEU A 171 11.88 -20.64 -34.49
C LEU A 171 12.68 -21.80 -35.12
N PRO A 172 13.74 -21.50 -35.88
CA PRO A 172 14.68 -22.52 -36.33
C PRO A 172 15.21 -23.30 -35.11
N VAL A 173 15.14 -24.63 -35.16
CA VAL A 173 15.71 -25.49 -34.13
C VAL A 173 17.23 -25.47 -34.29
N GLU A 174 17.88 -24.48 -33.68
CA GLU A 174 19.33 -24.42 -33.62
C GLU A 174 19.83 -25.46 -32.60
N THR A 175 20.67 -26.38 -33.08
CA THR A 175 21.16 -27.57 -32.39
C THR A 175 21.97 -27.22 -31.13
N THR A 176 21.55 -27.84 -30.01
CA THR A 176 22.31 -28.15 -28.79
C THR A 176 23.47 -27.21 -28.40
N ARG A 177 23.16 -26.13 -27.69
CA ARG A 177 24.13 -25.51 -26.77
C ARG A 177 24.29 -26.41 -25.54
N PRO A 178 25.52 -26.64 -25.02
CA PRO A 178 25.72 -27.42 -23.81
C PRO A 178 25.01 -26.74 -22.62
N THR A 179 24.18 -27.49 -21.92
CA THR A 179 23.46 -27.03 -20.73
C THR A 179 24.45 -26.82 -19.58
N GLN A 180 24.97 -25.60 -19.43
CA GLN A 180 25.67 -25.24 -18.21
C GLN A 180 24.71 -25.33 -17.03
N ARG A 181 25.12 -26.03 -15.96
CA ARG A 181 24.34 -26.08 -14.74
C ARG A 181 24.24 -24.66 -14.16
N PRO A 182 23.02 -24.18 -13.80
CA PRO A 182 22.86 -22.85 -13.24
C PRO A 182 23.64 -22.74 -11.93
N ARG A 183 24.28 -21.59 -11.71
CA ARG A 183 25.08 -21.35 -10.50
C ARG A 183 24.17 -21.40 -9.28
N VAL A 184 24.74 -21.68 -8.10
CA VAL A 184 23.97 -21.75 -6.84
C VAL A 184 23.18 -20.46 -6.60
N PHE A 185 23.78 -19.31 -6.91
CA PHE A 185 23.12 -18.01 -6.80
C PHE A 185 21.89 -17.88 -7.71
N ASP A 186 21.95 -18.39 -8.94
CA ASP A 186 20.83 -18.37 -9.88
C ASP A 186 19.67 -19.25 -9.40
N ARG A 187 19.99 -20.38 -8.73
CA ARG A 187 18.98 -21.24 -8.10
C ARG A 187 18.28 -20.53 -6.93
N ILE A 188 19.04 -19.87 -6.06
CA ILE A 188 18.47 -19.10 -4.94
C ILE A 188 17.60 -17.98 -5.48
N LYS A 189 18.09 -17.24 -6.48
CA LYS A 189 17.33 -16.15 -7.11
C LYS A 189 16.05 -16.66 -7.75
N SER A 190 16.14 -17.73 -8.55
CA SER A 190 14.99 -18.37 -9.17
C SER A 190 13.96 -18.83 -8.13
N PHE A 191 14.42 -19.41 -7.02
CA PHE A 191 13.57 -19.81 -5.91
C PHE A 191 12.88 -18.61 -5.25
N LEU A 192 13.58 -17.49 -5.04
CA LEU A 192 12.99 -16.29 -4.44
C LEU A 192 11.96 -15.64 -5.37
N THR A 193 12.22 -15.60 -6.69
CA THR A 193 11.28 -15.06 -7.69
C THR A 193 10.13 -16.01 -8.03
N TYR A 194 10.17 -17.24 -7.55
CA TYR A 194 9.13 -18.23 -7.87
C TYR A 194 7.82 -17.83 -7.20
N GLN A 195 6.78 -17.69 -8.01
CA GLN A 195 5.42 -17.49 -7.56
C GLN A 195 4.70 -18.84 -7.45
N PRO A 196 4.30 -19.26 -6.24
CA PRO A 196 3.62 -20.53 -6.06
C PRO A 196 2.21 -20.51 -6.68
N ARG A 197 1.76 -21.70 -7.10
CA ARG A 197 0.42 -21.88 -7.68
C ARG A 197 -0.67 -21.50 -6.67
N PRO A 198 -1.81 -20.94 -7.13
CA PRO A 198 -2.95 -20.68 -6.25
C PRO A 198 -3.39 -21.95 -5.52
N VAL A 199 -3.47 -21.89 -4.18
CA VAL A 199 -3.98 -22.97 -3.33
C VAL A 199 -5.41 -22.63 -2.96
N ALA A 200 -6.40 -23.42 -3.40
CA ALA A 200 -7.83 -23.11 -3.23
C ALA A 200 -8.24 -22.73 -1.79
N ALA A 201 -7.59 -23.29 -0.77
CA ALA A 201 -7.84 -22.98 0.64
C ALA A 201 -7.32 -21.60 1.10
N LEU A 202 -6.30 -21.04 0.43
CA LEU A 202 -5.61 -19.81 0.84
C LEU A 202 -5.70 -18.68 -0.21
N THR A 203 -6.08 -19.02 -1.44
CA THR A 203 -6.17 -18.07 -2.56
C THR A 203 -7.58 -18.00 -3.09
N ALA A 204 -8.14 -16.79 -3.11
CA ALA A 204 -9.32 -16.49 -3.93
C ALA A 204 -8.86 -16.17 -5.37
N PRO A 205 -9.77 -16.18 -6.36
CA PRO A 205 -9.45 -15.75 -7.74
C PRO A 205 -8.82 -14.35 -7.84
N SER A 206 -8.95 -13.51 -6.81
CA SER A 206 -8.34 -12.16 -6.72
C SER A 206 -7.11 -12.06 -5.81
N ASN A 207 -6.68 -13.15 -5.17
CA ASN A 207 -5.57 -13.14 -4.22
C ASN A 207 -4.58 -14.24 -4.63
N VAL A 208 -3.65 -13.90 -5.50
CA VAL A 208 -2.52 -14.78 -5.82
C VAL A 208 -1.51 -14.68 -4.68
N LEU A 209 -0.84 -15.78 -4.37
CA LEU A 209 0.27 -15.76 -3.43
C LEU A 209 1.41 -14.90 -4.01
N PRO A 210 2.07 -14.09 -3.18
CA PRO A 210 3.26 -13.38 -3.63
C PRO A 210 4.39 -14.39 -3.89
N ASP A 211 5.46 -13.93 -4.53
CA ASP A 211 6.67 -14.73 -4.70
C ASP A 211 7.24 -15.17 -3.33
N ASN A 212 8.11 -16.18 -3.36
CA ASN A 212 8.71 -16.72 -2.15
C ASN A 212 9.49 -15.66 -1.36
N GLY A 213 10.23 -14.76 -2.03
CA GLY A 213 10.99 -13.70 -1.38
C GLY A 213 10.10 -12.76 -0.58
N THR A 214 9.04 -12.25 -1.21
CA THR A 214 8.03 -11.41 -0.55
C THR A 214 7.31 -12.17 0.57
N SER A 215 7.02 -13.46 0.38
CA SER A 215 6.42 -14.31 1.42
C SER A 215 7.31 -14.42 2.67
N PHE A 216 8.62 -14.64 2.50
CA PHE A 216 9.56 -14.66 3.63
C PHE A 216 9.63 -13.31 4.34
N LEU A 217 9.59 -12.19 3.60
CA LEU A 217 9.61 -10.87 4.20
C LEU A 217 8.34 -10.59 5.04
N ILE A 218 7.17 -11.03 4.56
CA ILE A 218 5.91 -10.96 5.32
C ILE A 218 6.00 -11.82 6.58
N LEU A 219 6.50 -13.05 6.50
CA LEU A 219 6.67 -13.94 7.65
C LEU A 219 7.67 -13.39 8.67
N PHE A 220 8.76 -12.80 8.20
CA PHE A 220 9.71 -12.10 9.07
C PHE A 220 9.03 -10.92 9.78
N PHE A 221 8.27 -10.10 9.05
CA PHE A 221 7.55 -8.96 9.63
C PHE A 221 6.49 -9.39 10.66
N LEU A 222 5.79 -10.50 10.40
CA LEU A 222 4.92 -11.15 11.38
C LEU A 222 5.72 -11.60 12.61
N GLY A 223 6.86 -12.27 12.40
CA GLY A 223 7.76 -12.72 13.45
C GLY A 223 8.23 -11.59 14.36
N VAL A 224 8.55 -10.42 13.79
CA VAL A 224 8.89 -9.22 14.59
C VAL A 224 7.70 -8.79 15.45
N ASN A 225 6.48 -8.73 14.90
CA ASN A 225 5.28 -8.38 15.68
C ASN A 225 5.01 -9.38 16.82
N LEU A 226 5.10 -10.68 16.54
CA LEU A 226 4.92 -11.74 17.54
C LEU A 226 6.03 -11.69 18.61
N PHE A 227 7.27 -11.39 18.22
CA PHE A 227 8.37 -11.19 19.17
C PHE A 227 8.07 -10.06 20.15
N TYR A 228 7.65 -8.88 19.68
CA TYR A 228 7.30 -7.77 20.58
C TYR A 228 6.05 -8.06 21.44
N LEU A 229 5.12 -8.88 20.94
CA LEU A 229 3.97 -9.33 21.72
C LEU A 229 4.38 -10.26 22.87
N PHE A 230 5.23 -11.27 22.61
CA PHE A 230 5.49 -12.36 23.57
C PHE A 230 6.83 -12.27 24.33
N TYR A 231 7.80 -11.48 23.87
CA TYR A 231 9.14 -11.46 24.48
C TYR A 231 9.10 -11.04 25.95
N LYS A 232 9.42 -11.94 26.88
CA LYS A 232 9.29 -11.72 28.35
C LYS A 232 7.86 -11.39 28.81
N ALA A 233 6.83 -11.90 28.13
CA ALA A 233 5.44 -11.82 28.57
C ALA A 233 5.01 -13.19 29.16
N PRO A 234 4.92 -13.34 30.49
CA PRO A 234 4.41 -14.59 31.07
C PRO A 234 2.96 -14.84 30.64
N LEU A 235 2.66 -16.07 30.20
CA LEU A 235 1.37 -16.47 29.64
C LEU A 235 0.38 -17.05 30.67
N SER A 236 0.63 -16.86 31.96
CA SER A 236 -0.30 -17.30 33.01
C SER A 236 -1.40 -16.26 33.25
N ILE A 237 -2.54 -16.73 33.79
CA ILE A 237 -3.72 -15.88 34.07
C ILE A 237 -3.37 -14.73 34.99
N ASP A 238 -2.49 -14.94 35.99
CA ASP A 238 -2.06 -13.88 36.92
C ASP A 238 -1.37 -12.70 36.23
N TRP A 239 -0.77 -12.94 35.06
CA TRP A 239 -0.04 -11.95 34.28
C TRP A 239 -0.76 -11.53 32.99
N ILE A 240 -2.01 -11.97 32.79
CA ILE A 240 -2.80 -11.69 31.58
C ILE A 240 -2.89 -10.20 31.28
N PHE A 241 -2.90 -9.36 32.31
CA PHE A 241 -2.88 -7.90 32.17
C PHE A 241 -1.67 -7.41 31.37
N VAL A 242 -0.49 -7.99 31.57
CA VAL A 242 0.74 -7.60 30.84
C VAL A 242 0.63 -7.96 29.36
N LEU A 243 0.08 -9.13 29.04
CA LEU A 243 -0.14 -9.53 27.66
C LEU A 243 -1.20 -8.64 26.97
N ALA A 244 -2.30 -8.33 27.68
CA ALA A 244 -3.36 -7.45 27.18
C ALA A 244 -2.86 -6.02 26.95
N ASP A 245 -2.08 -5.44 27.88
CA ASP A 245 -1.46 -4.11 27.75
C ASP A 245 -0.49 -4.07 26.56
N ARG A 246 0.33 -5.12 26.38
CA ARG A 246 1.24 -5.25 25.23
C ARG A 246 0.51 -5.34 23.90
N ALA A 247 -0.57 -6.10 23.83
CA ALA A 247 -1.40 -6.16 22.63
C ALA A 247 -1.93 -4.76 22.26
N GLY A 248 -2.39 -4.00 23.24
CA GLY A 248 -2.80 -2.60 23.07
C GLY A 248 -1.68 -1.69 22.54
N LEU A 249 -0.49 -1.77 23.16
CA LEU A 249 0.68 -1.00 22.72
C LEU A 249 1.12 -1.36 21.30
N LEU A 250 1.08 -2.65 20.93
CA LEU A 250 1.50 -3.11 19.61
C LEU A 250 0.55 -2.63 18.50
N ILE A 251 -0.75 -2.52 18.76
CA ILE A 251 -1.72 -1.91 17.84
C ILE A 251 -1.34 -0.44 17.60
N VAL A 252 -1.15 0.31 18.69
CA VAL A 252 -0.89 1.76 18.65
C VAL A 252 0.43 2.08 17.95
N VAL A 253 1.49 1.31 18.21
CA VAL A 253 2.82 1.47 17.59
C VAL A 253 2.79 1.14 16.08
N ASN A 254 1.88 0.27 15.65
CA ASN A 254 1.74 -0.04 14.24
C ASN A 254 0.88 0.96 13.45
N LEU A 255 0.10 1.84 14.10
CA LEU A 255 -0.75 2.81 13.39
C LEU A 255 0.03 3.73 12.41
N PRO A 256 1.16 4.35 12.80
CA PRO A 256 1.92 5.19 11.86
C PRO A 256 2.49 4.38 10.69
N ILE A 257 2.95 3.15 10.96
CA ILE A 257 3.50 2.26 9.94
C ILE A 257 2.42 1.84 8.95
N LEU A 258 1.23 1.48 9.45
CA LEU A 258 0.09 1.08 8.63
C LEU A 258 -0.28 2.17 7.61
N TYR A 259 -0.28 3.43 8.04
CA TYR A 259 -0.55 4.58 7.17
C TYR A 259 0.58 4.88 6.20
N LEU A 260 1.83 4.75 6.65
CA LEU A 260 3.00 4.93 5.80
C LEU A 260 3.02 3.91 4.64
N LEU A 261 2.63 2.66 4.93
CA LEU A 261 2.48 1.59 3.93
C LEU A 261 1.33 1.83 2.94
N ALA A 262 0.30 2.60 3.32
CA ALA A 262 -0.86 2.92 2.49
C ALA A 262 -0.69 4.17 1.60
N ALA A 263 0.25 5.06 1.93
CA ALA A 263 0.48 6.31 1.20
C ALA A 263 0.80 6.05 -0.29
N LYS A 264 0.20 6.81 -1.22
CA LYS A 264 0.36 6.57 -2.67
C LYS A 264 1.28 7.60 -3.34
N ASN A 265 1.36 8.81 -2.78
CA ASN A 265 2.00 9.94 -3.43
C ASN A 265 3.37 10.19 -2.85
N ASN A 266 4.40 9.73 -3.56
CA ASN A 266 5.77 10.10 -3.24
C ASN A 266 6.22 9.60 -1.85
N GLN A 267 5.89 8.34 -1.54
CA GLN A 267 6.39 7.68 -0.33
C GLN A 267 7.91 7.85 -0.26
N PRO A 268 8.46 8.40 0.84
CA PRO A 268 9.90 8.31 1.08
C PRO A 268 10.35 6.84 1.08
N LEU A 269 9.46 5.91 1.43
CA LEU A 269 9.68 4.47 1.26
C LEU A 269 9.89 4.05 -0.20
N LYS A 270 9.09 4.53 -1.18
CA LYS A 270 9.33 4.18 -2.60
C LYS A 270 10.70 4.67 -3.07
N LEU A 271 11.07 5.89 -2.69
CA LEU A 271 12.39 6.44 -3.02
C LEU A 271 13.52 5.64 -2.34
N LEU A 272 13.29 5.19 -1.10
CA LEU A 272 14.29 4.50 -0.31
C LEU A 272 14.41 3.03 -0.69
N THR A 273 13.31 2.29 -0.78
CA THR A 273 13.27 0.83 -1.03
C THR A 273 13.17 0.45 -2.50
N GLY A 274 12.68 1.35 -3.37
CA GLY A 274 12.36 1.05 -4.77
C GLY A 274 11.05 0.29 -4.96
N TRP A 275 10.32 -0.04 -3.90
CA TRP A 275 9.11 -0.85 -3.98
C TRP A 275 7.93 -0.03 -4.52
N SER A 276 7.10 -0.67 -5.34
CA SER A 276 5.85 -0.07 -5.80
C SER A 276 4.86 0.08 -4.64
N TYR A 277 3.92 1.03 -4.77
CA TYR A 277 2.85 1.19 -3.79
C TYR A 277 2.00 -0.08 -3.65
N GLU A 278 1.96 -0.95 -4.67
CA GLU A 278 1.24 -2.22 -4.67
C GLU A 278 1.91 -3.23 -3.76
N GLY A 279 3.25 -3.33 -3.85
CA GLY A 279 4.06 -4.13 -2.94
C GLY A 279 3.90 -3.64 -1.50
N LEU A 280 3.90 -2.33 -1.26
CA LEU A 280 3.70 -1.77 0.08
C LEU A 280 2.27 -1.97 0.60
N ASN A 281 1.27 -1.89 -0.28
CA ASN A 281 -0.12 -2.15 0.06
C ASN A 281 -0.36 -3.62 0.47
N LEU A 282 0.46 -4.57 -0.01
CA LEU A 282 0.44 -5.94 0.49
C LEU A 282 0.78 -5.99 1.99
N PHE A 283 1.82 -5.28 2.43
CA PHE A 283 2.15 -5.19 3.86
C PHE A 283 1.09 -4.43 4.65
N HIS A 284 0.52 -3.35 4.09
CA HIS A 284 -0.59 -2.63 4.73
C HIS A 284 -1.75 -3.59 5.05
N ARG A 285 -2.16 -4.42 4.08
CA ARG A 285 -3.23 -5.41 4.27
C ARG A 285 -2.90 -6.43 5.34
N ARG A 286 -1.70 -7.04 5.28
CA ARG A 286 -1.28 -8.06 6.27
C ARG A 286 -1.14 -7.48 7.67
N LEU A 287 -0.56 -6.29 7.79
CA LEU A 287 -0.46 -5.60 9.07
C LEU A 287 -1.83 -5.25 9.64
N GLY A 288 -2.75 -4.76 8.82
CA GLY A 288 -4.13 -4.48 9.23
C GLY A 288 -4.86 -5.73 9.75
N GLU A 289 -4.73 -6.85 9.03
CA GLU A 289 -5.27 -8.16 9.46
C GLU A 289 -4.72 -8.57 10.84
N TRP A 290 -3.42 -8.45 11.06
CA TRP A 290 -2.80 -8.78 12.34
C TRP A 290 -3.18 -7.82 13.46
N MET A 291 -3.26 -6.51 13.18
CA MET A 291 -3.70 -5.52 14.17
C MET A 291 -5.12 -5.79 14.65
N VAL A 292 -6.02 -6.24 13.76
CA VAL A 292 -7.38 -6.66 14.14
C VAL A 292 -7.31 -7.90 15.03
N ALA A 293 -6.53 -8.92 14.68
CA ALA A 293 -6.35 -10.10 15.54
C ALA A 293 -5.76 -9.74 16.92
N ILE A 294 -4.76 -8.87 16.97
CA ILE A 294 -4.13 -8.40 18.22
C ILE A 294 -5.13 -7.55 19.03
N SER A 295 -6.03 -6.79 18.39
CA SER A 295 -7.09 -6.04 19.08
C SER A 295 -8.11 -6.96 19.76
N VAL A 296 -8.41 -8.12 19.16
CA VAL A 296 -9.24 -9.14 19.78
C VAL A 296 -8.52 -9.74 20.98
N LEU A 297 -7.21 -10.01 20.88
CA LEU A 297 -6.42 -10.45 22.02
C LEU A 297 -6.43 -9.43 23.16
N HIS A 298 -6.30 -8.13 22.85
CA HIS A 298 -6.42 -7.05 23.83
C HIS A 298 -7.81 -7.05 24.49
N LEU A 299 -8.89 -7.11 23.71
CA LEU A 299 -10.26 -7.17 24.23
C LEU A 299 -10.49 -8.36 25.14
N LEU A 300 -10.17 -9.56 24.69
CA LEU A 300 -10.35 -10.79 25.45
C LEU A 300 -9.49 -10.77 26.73
N GLY A 301 -8.24 -10.30 26.64
CA GLY A 301 -7.37 -10.13 27.79
C GLY A 301 -7.98 -9.17 28.83
N MET A 302 -8.54 -8.03 28.41
CA MET A 302 -9.19 -7.08 29.31
C MET A 302 -10.51 -7.62 29.89
N ILE A 303 -11.23 -8.48 29.16
CA ILE A 303 -12.40 -9.20 29.69
C ILE A 303 -11.98 -10.23 30.75
N VAL A 304 -10.89 -10.97 30.54
CA VAL A 304 -10.35 -11.89 31.54
C VAL A 304 -9.94 -11.12 32.79
N VAL A 305 -9.25 -9.99 32.65
CA VAL A 305 -8.93 -9.10 33.78
C VAL A 305 -10.20 -8.66 34.50
N TRP A 306 -11.24 -8.26 33.78
CA TRP A 306 -12.52 -7.93 34.42
C TRP A 306 -13.07 -9.13 35.22
N TYR A 307 -13.11 -10.31 34.62
CA TYR A 307 -13.69 -11.51 35.22
C TYR A 307 -12.94 -12.00 36.45
N THR A 308 -11.60 -12.04 36.40
CA THR A 308 -10.76 -12.60 37.46
C THR A 308 -10.43 -11.60 38.56
N VAL A 309 -10.56 -10.30 38.29
CA VAL A 309 -10.08 -9.25 39.21
C VAL A 309 -11.16 -8.25 39.60
N LEU A 310 -11.85 -7.68 38.61
CA LEU A 310 -12.73 -6.53 38.83
C LEU A 310 -14.11 -6.98 39.33
N ARG A 311 -14.58 -8.14 38.87
CA ARG A 311 -15.86 -8.74 39.28
C ARG A 311 -15.93 -8.94 40.79
N ASP A 312 -14.91 -9.56 41.37
CA ASP A 312 -14.84 -9.85 42.81
C ASP A 312 -14.77 -8.58 43.68
N ARG A 313 -14.50 -7.42 43.06
CA ARG A 313 -14.48 -6.10 43.70
C ARG A 313 -15.77 -5.29 43.47
N GLY A 314 -16.84 -5.94 43.02
CA GLY A 314 -18.16 -5.31 42.85
C GLY A 314 -18.35 -4.57 41.52
N ILE A 315 -17.37 -4.59 40.61
CA ILE A 315 -17.51 -3.99 39.28
C ILE A 315 -18.27 -4.96 38.38
N ASN A 316 -19.58 -4.74 38.25
CA ASN A 316 -20.40 -5.49 37.30
C ASN A 316 -20.04 -5.15 35.83
N VAL A 317 -20.43 -6.04 34.91
CA VAL A 317 -20.09 -5.92 33.48
C VAL A 317 -20.67 -4.65 32.84
N GLY A 318 -21.88 -4.25 33.23
CA GLY A 318 -22.53 -3.07 32.67
C GLY A 318 -21.82 -1.76 33.04
N TYR A 319 -21.34 -1.68 34.29
CA TYR A 319 -20.52 -0.55 34.73
C TYR A 319 -19.14 -0.58 34.05
N PHE A 320 -18.49 -1.75 33.98
CA PHE A 320 -17.20 -1.92 33.29
C PHE A 320 -17.25 -1.42 31.85
N LEU A 321 -18.28 -1.80 31.07
CA LEU A 321 -18.43 -1.38 29.67
C LEU A 321 -18.69 0.11 29.48
N ARG A 322 -19.22 0.81 30.50
CA ARG A 322 -19.45 2.26 30.47
C ARG A 322 -18.25 3.08 30.93
N LEU A 323 -17.23 2.45 31.50
CA LEU A 323 -15.99 3.15 31.81
C LEU A 323 -15.44 3.78 30.53
N PRO A 324 -15.11 5.08 30.51
CA PRO A 324 -14.71 5.79 29.29
C PRO A 324 -13.60 5.08 28.52
N VAL A 325 -12.57 4.58 29.23
CA VAL A 325 -11.49 3.80 28.63
C VAL A 325 -12.00 2.53 27.94
N VAL A 326 -12.92 1.79 28.57
CA VAL A 326 -13.46 0.55 27.99
C VAL A 326 -14.40 0.87 26.82
N PHE A 327 -15.26 1.87 26.98
CA PHE A 327 -16.20 2.29 25.94
C PHE A 327 -15.47 2.72 24.65
N PHE A 328 -14.49 3.64 24.77
CA PHE A 328 -13.71 4.07 23.61
C PHE A 328 -12.87 2.93 23.00
N GLY A 329 -12.35 2.02 23.83
CA GLY A 329 -11.62 0.84 23.35
C GLY A 329 -12.52 -0.10 22.56
N PHE A 330 -13.72 -0.38 23.07
CA PHE A 330 -14.71 -1.22 22.42
C PHE A 330 -15.22 -0.60 21.10
N ALA A 331 -15.50 0.71 21.09
CA ALA A 331 -15.88 1.44 19.88
C ALA A 331 -14.76 1.45 18.82
N ALA A 332 -13.50 1.57 19.23
CA ALA A 332 -12.34 1.47 18.34
C ALA A 332 -12.25 0.07 17.70
N ILE A 333 -12.41 -0.99 18.49
CA ILE A 333 -12.35 -2.37 17.99
C ILE A 333 -13.48 -2.67 17.01
N ILE A 334 -14.72 -2.25 17.32
CA ILE A 334 -15.85 -2.38 16.39
C ILE A 334 -15.54 -1.66 15.08
N SER A 335 -14.97 -0.46 15.15
CA SER A 335 -14.60 0.30 13.96
C SER A 335 -13.56 -0.46 13.12
N TYR A 336 -12.49 -0.97 13.73
CA TYR A 336 -11.48 -1.78 13.03
C TYR A 336 -12.03 -3.10 12.49
N TRP A 337 -12.99 -3.73 13.17
CA TRP A 337 -13.67 -4.92 12.68
C TRP A 337 -14.51 -4.64 11.44
N ILE A 338 -15.27 -3.54 11.41
CA ILE A 338 -16.03 -3.12 10.23
C ILE A 338 -15.08 -2.82 9.08
N LEU A 339 -13.96 -2.13 9.35
CA LEU A 339 -12.90 -1.91 8.36
C LEU A 339 -12.40 -3.24 7.78
N TYR A 340 -12.10 -4.22 8.63
CA TYR A 340 -11.60 -5.52 8.20
C TYR A 340 -12.62 -6.26 7.31
N ILE A 341 -13.86 -6.42 7.78
CA ILE A 341 -14.90 -7.18 7.08
C ILE A 341 -15.17 -6.57 5.70
N THR A 342 -15.31 -5.25 5.62
CA THR A 342 -15.55 -4.53 4.36
C THR A 342 -14.31 -4.55 3.44
N SER A 343 -13.11 -4.76 3.98
CA SER A 343 -11.87 -4.87 3.20
C SER A 343 -11.59 -6.27 2.64
N ILE A 344 -12.41 -7.28 3.00
CA ILE A 344 -12.27 -8.65 2.48
C ILE A 344 -12.44 -8.65 0.95
N GLY A 345 -11.60 -9.43 0.26
CA GLY A 345 -11.51 -9.41 -1.20
C GLY A 345 -12.82 -9.71 -1.93
N TRP A 346 -13.71 -10.53 -1.36
CA TRP A 346 -15.05 -10.76 -1.91
C TRP A 346 -15.93 -9.51 -1.81
N PHE A 347 -16.01 -8.87 -0.63
CA PHE A 347 -16.82 -7.66 -0.43
C PHE A 347 -16.35 -6.53 -1.34
N ARG A 348 -15.04 -6.29 -1.40
CA ARG A 348 -14.45 -5.23 -2.22
C ARG A 348 -14.67 -5.43 -3.73
N ARG A 349 -14.82 -6.68 -4.19
CA ARG A 349 -15.13 -6.98 -5.60
C ARG A 349 -16.58 -6.65 -5.96
N LEU A 350 -17.51 -6.88 -5.04
CA LEU A 350 -18.94 -6.64 -5.27
C LEU A 350 -19.35 -5.20 -4.97
N TYR A 351 -18.76 -4.59 -3.94
CA TYR A 351 -19.17 -3.30 -3.38
C TYR A 351 -17.98 -2.37 -3.16
N TYR A 352 -17.19 -2.11 -4.21
CA TYR A 352 -15.96 -1.32 -4.10
C TYR A 352 -16.19 0.09 -3.53
N GLU A 353 -17.21 0.81 -4.03
CA GLU A 353 -17.52 2.18 -3.58
C GLU A 353 -17.95 2.20 -2.10
N THR A 354 -18.77 1.24 -1.68
CA THR A 354 -19.19 1.09 -0.28
C THR A 354 -18.00 0.75 0.62
N PHE A 355 -17.14 -0.17 0.19
CA PHE A 355 -15.89 -0.46 0.88
C PHE A 355 -15.07 0.82 1.08
N LEU A 356 -14.84 1.60 0.02
CA LEU A 356 -14.02 2.81 0.10
C LEU A 356 -14.63 3.84 1.07
N GLY A 357 -15.94 4.07 0.98
CA GLY A 357 -16.66 5.01 1.86
C GLY A 357 -16.61 4.59 3.33
N LEU A 358 -16.93 3.33 3.64
CA LEU A 358 -16.85 2.78 4.99
C LEU A 358 -15.41 2.78 5.51
N HIS A 359 -14.44 2.49 4.64
CA HIS A 359 -13.04 2.48 5.02
C HIS A 359 -12.58 3.85 5.49
N ILE A 360 -12.94 4.93 4.78
CA ILE A 360 -12.60 6.30 5.19
C ILE A 360 -13.31 6.68 6.49
N LEU A 361 -14.63 6.46 6.56
CA LEU A 361 -15.46 6.85 7.69
C LEU A 361 -15.00 6.19 9.00
N PHE A 362 -14.90 4.85 9.00
CA PHE A 362 -14.54 4.10 10.20
C PHE A 362 -13.06 4.23 10.55
N GLN A 363 -12.19 4.55 9.59
CA GLN A 363 -10.79 4.83 9.89
C GLN A 363 -10.63 6.17 10.63
N VAL A 364 -11.38 7.21 10.24
CA VAL A 364 -11.40 8.49 10.98
C VAL A 364 -11.99 8.28 12.38
N GLY A 365 -13.13 7.56 12.47
CA GLY A 365 -13.74 7.22 13.74
C GLY A 365 -12.82 6.42 14.66
N ALA A 366 -12.16 5.39 14.14
CA ALA A 366 -11.23 4.55 14.90
C ALA A 366 -10.05 5.33 15.46
N LEU A 367 -9.45 6.25 14.69
CA LEU A 367 -8.39 7.13 15.21
C LEU A 367 -8.90 8.04 16.34
N GLY A 368 -10.10 8.59 16.20
CA GLY A 368 -10.75 9.37 17.25
C GLY A 368 -10.97 8.55 18.53
N PHE A 369 -11.53 7.36 18.40
CA PHE A 369 -11.74 6.47 19.55
C PHE A 369 -10.43 6.03 20.21
N VAL A 370 -9.40 5.67 19.45
CA VAL A 370 -8.07 5.33 20.00
C VAL A 370 -7.43 6.53 20.73
N TYR A 371 -7.60 7.75 20.22
CA TYR A 371 -7.09 8.96 20.86
C TYR A 371 -7.68 9.20 22.26
N PHE A 372 -8.98 8.94 22.42
CA PHE A 372 -9.67 9.07 23.71
C PHE A 372 -9.58 7.82 24.59
N HIS A 373 -9.31 6.65 24.00
CA HIS A 373 -9.15 5.38 24.72
C HIS A 373 -7.94 5.40 25.67
N TYR A 374 -6.78 5.91 25.23
CA TYR A 374 -5.56 5.78 26.00
C TYR A 374 -4.56 6.94 25.82
N PRO A 375 -4.04 7.59 26.89
CA PRO A 375 -3.16 8.76 26.78
C PRO A 375 -1.89 8.52 25.96
N THR A 376 -1.23 7.37 26.14
CA THR A 376 -0.01 7.05 25.40
C THR A 376 -0.27 6.94 23.90
N ALA A 377 -1.48 6.54 23.50
CA ALA A 377 -1.86 6.38 22.10
C ALA A 377 -1.97 7.71 21.33
N ARG A 378 -2.20 8.83 22.03
CA ARG A 378 -2.38 10.15 21.41
C ARG A 378 -1.21 10.54 20.52
N SER A 379 0.02 10.32 20.99
CA SER A 379 1.24 10.64 20.22
C SER A 379 1.31 9.87 18.90
N TYR A 380 0.95 8.58 18.91
CA TYR A 380 0.93 7.73 17.73
C TYR A 380 -0.21 8.08 16.78
N VAL A 381 -1.39 8.43 17.30
CA VAL A 381 -2.51 8.92 16.48
C VAL A 381 -2.13 10.23 15.81
N LEU A 382 -1.50 11.18 16.52
CA LEU A 382 -1.03 12.43 15.95
C LEU A 382 0.04 12.21 14.88
N ALA A 383 1.00 11.29 15.11
CA ALA A 383 1.98 10.91 14.09
C ALA A 383 1.31 10.30 12.86
N THR A 384 0.30 9.46 13.06
CA THR A 384 -0.50 8.85 11.97
C THR A 384 -1.23 9.92 11.15
N LEU A 385 -1.87 10.89 11.82
CA LEU A 385 -2.54 12.02 11.16
C LEU A 385 -1.54 12.91 10.40
N LEU A 386 -0.34 13.12 10.95
CA LEU A 386 0.71 13.87 10.27
C LEU A 386 1.15 13.19 8.97
N ILE A 387 1.39 11.88 9.01
CA ILE A 387 1.75 11.08 7.81
C ILE A 387 0.65 11.20 6.75
N TRP A 388 -0.61 11.04 7.14
CA TRP A 388 -1.75 11.21 6.24
C TRP A 388 -1.83 12.62 5.66
N ALA A 389 -1.69 13.65 6.49
CA ALA A 389 -1.77 15.04 6.06
C ALA A 389 -0.66 15.39 5.06
N VAL A 390 0.58 14.96 5.31
CA VAL A 390 1.71 15.16 4.39
C VAL A 390 1.43 14.51 3.04
N ASP A 391 1.00 13.24 3.01
CA ASP A 391 0.65 12.54 1.75
C ASP A 391 -0.46 13.29 0.98
N ARG A 392 -1.50 13.76 1.67
CA ARG A 392 -2.59 14.53 1.05
C ARG A 392 -2.16 15.91 0.55
N ILE A 393 -1.28 16.62 1.26
CA ILE A 393 -0.74 17.92 0.85
C ILE A 393 0.14 17.75 -0.39
N VAL A 394 1.04 16.77 -0.40
CA VAL A 394 1.87 16.45 -1.56
C VAL A 394 0.99 16.10 -2.76
N TRP A 395 -0.05 15.30 -2.57
CA TRP A 395 -1.06 15.02 -3.59
C TRP A 395 -1.68 16.31 -4.15
N ARG A 396 -2.17 17.20 -3.27
CA ARG A 396 -2.80 18.47 -3.66
C ARG A 396 -1.85 19.38 -4.45
N ILE A 397 -0.61 19.56 -4.00
CA ILE A 397 0.38 20.42 -4.67
C ILE A 397 0.71 19.89 -6.07
N SER A 398 0.79 18.57 -6.23
CA SER A 398 1.14 17.93 -7.49
C SER A 398 0.00 17.89 -8.53
N LEU A 399 -1.23 18.25 -8.16
CA LEU A 399 -2.42 18.07 -8.98
C LEU A 399 -2.37 18.88 -10.30
N SER A 400 -1.82 20.09 -10.28
CA SER A 400 -1.73 20.96 -11.47
C SER A 400 -0.74 20.42 -12.51
N ALA A 401 0.33 19.76 -12.06
CA ALA A 401 1.31 19.10 -12.92
C ALA A 401 0.83 17.75 -13.47
N ARG A 402 -0.40 17.34 -13.14
CA ARG A 402 -1.00 16.06 -13.54
C ARG A 402 -2.18 16.23 -14.49
N ARG A 403 -2.49 17.46 -14.91
CA ARG A 403 -3.57 17.73 -15.87
C ARG A 403 -3.05 17.63 -17.30
N PHE A 404 -3.79 16.89 -18.12
CA PHE A 404 -3.48 16.65 -19.53
C PHE A 404 -4.74 16.79 -20.37
N THR A 405 -4.56 17.29 -21.58
CA THR A 405 -5.60 17.25 -22.62
C THR A 405 -5.36 16.00 -23.45
N THR A 406 -6.39 15.18 -23.58
CA THR A 406 -6.28 13.87 -24.23
C THR A 406 -7.34 13.72 -25.29
N SER A 407 -7.00 13.03 -26.38
CA SER A 407 -7.98 12.62 -27.36
C SER A 407 -8.55 11.24 -27.02
N LEU A 408 -9.83 11.08 -27.34
CA LEU A 408 -10.59 9.84 -27.16
C LEU A 408 -11.04 9.35 -28.52
N GLU A 409 -10.75 8.09 -28.81
CA GLU A 409 -11.19 7.38 -30.01
C GLU A 409 -11.87 6.07 -29.61
N VAL A 410 -13.03 5.78 -30.21
CA VAL A 410 -13.69 4.48 -30.05
C VAL A 410 -13.11 3.54 -31.09
N ALA A 411 -12.53 2.44 -30.65
CA ALA A 411 -11.95 1.43 -31.53
C ALA A 411 -13.03 0.78 -32.41
N PRO A 412 -12.64 0.15 -33.54
CA PRO A 412 -13.60 -0.47 -34.46
C PRO A 412 -14.48 -1.57 -33.87
N ASP A 413 -14.10 -2.14 -32.72
CA ASP A 413 -14.90 -3.13 -31.99
C ASP A 413 -16.12 -2.50 -31.27
N GLY A 414 -16.22 -1.18 -31.21
CA GLY A 414 -17.31 -0.43 -30.59
C GLY A 414 -17.36 -0.48 -29.07
N HIS A 415 -16.41 -1.18 -28.44
CA HIS A 415 -16.39 -1.46 -27.01
C HIS A 415 -15.02 -1.17 -26.34
N THR A 416 -14.03 -0.73 -27.11
CA THR A 416 -12.73 -0.31 -26.61
C THR A 416 -12.49 1.16 -26.91
N ILE A 417 -11.86 1.87 -25.97
CA ILE A 417 -11.52 3.28 -26.06
C ILE A 417 -10.00 3.38 -26.13
N LEU A 418 -9.51 4.03 -27.17
CA LEU A 418 -8.11 4.41 -27.31
C LEU A 418 -7.99 5.85 -26.84
N MET A 419 -7.24 6.04 -25.76
CA MET A 419 -7.00 7.35 -25.19
C MET A 419 -5.55 7.74 -25.46
N HIS A 420 -5.36 8.84 -26.17
CA HIS A 420 -4.04 9.34 -26.56
C HIS A 420 -3.74 10.64 -25.82
N CYS A 421 -2.53 10.73 -25.28
CA CYS A 421 -2.03 11.91 -24.59
C CYS A 421 -0.61 12.21 -25.05
N ASP A 422 -0.37 13.43 -25.47
CA ASP A 422 0.97 13.95 -25.71
C ASP A 422 1.58 14.46 -24.41
N VAL A 423 2.60 13.76 -23.90
CA VAL A 423 3.24 14.09 -22.63
C VAL A 423 4.52 14.87 -22.87
N ASP A 424 4.54 16.14 -22.48
CA ASP A 424 5.75 16.97 -22.48
C ASP A 424 6.74 16.50 -21.40
N LEU A 425 7.84 15.84 -21.81
CA LEU A 425 8.87 15.33 -20.90
C LEU A 425 9.79 16.42 -20.31
N GLN A 426 9.60 17.68 -20.70
CA GLN A 426 10.39 18.83 -20.24
C GLN A 426 9.68 19.66 -19.17
N ARG A 427 8.38 19.46 -18.95
CA ARG A 427 7.62 20.19 -17.93
C ARG A 427 8.18 19.92 -16.53
N ARG A 428 8.44 21.00 -15.79
CA ARG A 428 8.98 20.96 -14.42
C ARG A 428 8.03 21.66 -13.46
N LEU A 429 7.87 21.09 -12.26
CA LEU A 429 7.23 21.73 -11.13
C LEU A 429 8.32 21.98 -10.07
N PHE A 430 8.53 23.24 -9.68
CA PHE A 430 9.63 23.64 -8.77
C PHE A 430 11.01 23.12 -9.20
N GLY A 431 11.30 23.12 -10.51
CA GLY A 431 12.58 22.65 -11.06
C GLY A 431 12.74 21.13 -11.14
N ILE A 432 11.76 20.34 -10.67
CA ILE A 432 11.78 18.88 -10.68
C ILE A 432 10.73 18.37 -11.68
N ARG A 433 11.10 17.39 -12.51
CA ARG A 433 10.13 16.64 -13.32
C ARG A 433 9.33 15.74 -12.37
N VAL A 434 8.00 15.74 -12.43
CA VAL A 434 7.18 14.93 -11.51
C VAL A 434 6.21 14.09 -12.32
N GLY A 435 6.05 12.83 -11.89
CA GLY A 435 5.10 11.90 -12.50
C GLY A 435 5.47 11.51 -13.93
N VAL A 436 4.48 11.44 -14.81
CA VAL A 436 4.62 10.98 -16.21
C VAL A 436 5.58 11.87 -17.02
N HIS A 437 5.80 13.11 -16.61
CA HIS A 437 6.81 14.00 -17.20
C HIS A 437 8.26 13.50 -17.02
N GLN A 438 8.53 12.55 -16.12
CA GLN A 438 9.83 11.86 -16.04
C GLN A 438 9.98 10.72 -17.06
N GLY A 439 8.91 10.37 -17.78
CA GLY A 439 8.81 9.14 -18.55
C GLY A 439 8.26 7.98 -17.72
N TRP A 440 8.06 6.85 -18.37
CA TRP A 440 7.58 5.60 -17.78
C TRP A 440 8.32 4.41 -18.37
N LEU A 441 8.24 3.28 -17.69
CA LEU A 441 8.78 2.00 -18.11
C LEU A 441 7.65 1.05 -18.54
N PRO A 442 7.93 0.10 -19.44
CA PRO A 442 7.01 -0.97 -19.78
C PRO A 442 6.41 -1.68 -18.55
N GLY A 443 5.11 -1.97 -18.61
CA GLY A 443 4.37 -2.62 -17.52
C GLY A 443 3.89 -1.67 -16.42
N GLN A 444 4.23 -0.38 -16.49
CA GLN A 444 3.70 0.63 -15.58
C GLN A 444 2.29 1.09 -15.96
N HIS A 445 1.58 1.62 -14.98
CA HIS A 445 0.21 2.13 -15.13
C HIS A 445 0.07 3.54 -14.56
N VAL A 446 -1.02 4.20 -14.95
CA VAL A 446 -1.44 5.49 -14.41
C VAL A 446 -2.82 5.36 -13.76
N PHE A 447 -3.04 6.22 -12.79
CA PHE A 447 -4.33 6.45 -12.17
C PHE A 447 -5.02 7.61 -12.87
N LEU A 448 -6.17 7.35 -13.47
CA LEU A 448 -6.91 8.27 -14.30
C LEU A 448 -8.15 8.79 -13.58
N THR A 449 -8.30 10.11 -13.57
CA THR A 449 -9.51 10.82 -13.16
C THR A 449 -9.95 11.71 -14.31
N ILE A 450 -11.23 11.67 -14.68
CA ILE A 450 -11.78 12.42 -15.81
C ILE A 450 -12.89 13.35 -15.28
N PRO A 451 -12.54 14.57 -14.82
CA PRO A 451 -13.49 15.51 -14.23
C PRO A 451 -14.61 15.94 -15.19
N SER A 452 -14.38 15.87 -16.50
CA SER A 452 -15.31 16.33 -17.53
C SER A 452 -16.53 15.43 -17.73
N MET A 453 -16.48 14.18 -17.28
CA MET A 453 -17.64 13.26 -17.34
C MET A 453 -18.72 13.57 -16.31
N GLY A 454 -18.41 14.39 -15.29
CA GLY A 454 -19.37 14.77 -14.26
C GLY A 454 -18.79 14.88 -12.85
N PHE A 455 -19.60 15.38 -11.92
CA PHE A 455 -19.17 15.68 -10.54
C PHE A 455 -18.69 14.43 -9.77
N LYS A 456 -19.39 13.30 -9.90
CA LYS A 456 -19.03 12.02 -9.28
C LYS A 456 -17.60 11.61 -9.64
N TYR A 457 -17.22 11.74 -10.92
CA TYR A 457 -15.93 11.28 -11.43
C TYR A 457 -14.75 12.16 -10.98
N ARG A 458 -15.00 13.34 -10.42
CA ARG A 458 -13.94 14.18 -9.81
C ARG A 458 -13.29 13.56 -8.59
N PHE A 459 -13.98 12.62 -7.94
CA PHE A 459 -13.53 11.94 -6.73
C PHE A 459 -13.21 10.46 -6.97
N GLN A 460 -13.28 10.01 -8.23
CA GLN A 460 -12.95 8.66 -8.62
C GLN A 460 -11.65 8.63 -9.42
N THR A 461 -10.84 7.63 -9.13
CA THR A 461 -9.54 7.46 -9.77
C THR A 461 -9.36 5.97 -10.08
N HIS A 462 -9.14 5.65 -11.34
CA HIS A 462 -9.12 4.27 -11.84
C HIS A 462 -7.77 3.94 -12.46
N PRO A 463 -7.19 2.75 -12.17
CA PRO A 463 -5.89 2.36 -12.72
C PRO A 463 -6.02 1.87 -14.16
N PHE A 464 -5.12 2.33 -15.04
CA PHE A 464 -4.99 1.86 -16.42
C PHE A 464 -3.53 1.69 -16.80
N THR A 465 -3.18 0.52 -17.34
CA THR A 465 -1.85 0.20 -17.82
C THR A 465 -1.49 1.06 -19.02
N ILE A 466 -0.27 1.59 -19.05
CA ILE A 466 0.25 2.34 -20.18
C ILE A 466 0.57 1.35 -21.30
N ALA A 467 -0.14 1.45 -22.42
CA ALA A 467 0.03 0.55 -23.57
C ALA A 467 1.12 1.02 -24.54
N SER A 468 1.55 2.27 -24.45
CA SER A 468 2.62 2.83 -25.27
C SER A 468 4.02 2.53 -24.72
N PRO A 469 5.04 2.35 -25.59
CA PRO A 469 6.43 2.24 -25.17
C PRO A 469 6.90 3.43 -24.33
N GLY A 470 7.81 3.17 -23.40
CA GLY A 470 8.46 4.21 -22.62
C GLY A 470 9.32 5.14 -23.49
N PRO A 471 9.49 6.41 -23.11
CA PRO A 471 10.38 7.31 -23.83
C PRO A 471 11.84 6.89 -23.68
N PRO A 472 12.67 6.99 -24.73
CA PRO A 472 14.10 6.71 -24.62
C PRO A 472 14.78 7.71 -23.66
N PRO A 473 15.93 7.35 -23.04
CA PRO A 473 16.58 8.16 -22.00
C PRO A 473 16.88 9.62 -22.37
N ASN A 474 17.04 9.90 -23.67
CA ASN A 474 17.37 11.21 -24.21
C ASN A 474 16.21 11.85 -25.01
N ALA A 475 14.98 11.34 -24.87
CA ALA A 475 13.81 11.93 -25.50
C ALA A 475 13.65 13.39 -25.06
N LYS A 476 13.42 14.28 -26.04
CA LYS A 476 13.13 15.69 -25.82
C LYS A 476 11.78 16.01 -26.45
N GLY A 477 11.00 16.85 -25.79
CA GLY A 477 9.67 17.27 -26.27
C GLY A 477 8.55 16.33 -25.81
N SER A 478 7.48 16.28 -26.62
CA SER A 478 6.32 15.43 -26.37
C SER A 478 6.61 13.97 -26.70
N TRP A 479 6.08 13.06 -25.89
CA TRP A 479 6.06 11.63 -26.17
C TRP A 479 4.63 11.08 -26.04
N PRO A 480 4.16 10.25 -26.99
CA PRO A 480 2.80 9.76 -26.98
C PRO A 480 2.61 8.71 -25.88
N LEU A 481 1.66 8.98 -24.99
CA LEU A 481 1.11 8.04 -24.03
C LEU A 481 -0.22 7.52 -24.56
N VAL A 482 -0.38 6.19 -24.60
CA VAL A 482 -1.61 5.53 -25.06
C VAL A 482 -2.15 4.63 -23.97
N LEU A 483 -3.45 4.76 -23.68
CA LEU A 483 -4.21 3.84 -22.85
C LEU A 483 -5.23 3.10 -23.71
N VAL A 484 -5.30 1.78 -23.54
CA VAL A 484 -6.32 0.93 -24.18
C VAL A 484 -7.31 0.52 -23.11
N ILE A 485 -8.51 1.11 -23.16
CA ILE A 485 -9.53 0.98 -22.11
C ILE A 485 -10.70 0.17 -22.66
N ARG A 486 -10.84 -1.07 -22.19
CA ARG A 486 -12.02 -1.88 -22.51
C ARG A 486 -13.22 -1.42 -21.68
N SER A 487 -14.35 -1.19 -22.34
CA SER A 487 -15.63 -0.93 -21.68
C SER A 487 -16.11 -2.18 -20.96
N LEU A 488 -16.38 -2.04 -19.66
CA LEU A 488 -17.02 -3.04 -18.83
C LEU A 488 -18.33 -2.46 -18.29
N ASP A 489 -18.39 -2.16 -17.00
CA ASP A 489 -19.53 -1.56 -16.30
C ASP A 489 -19.07 -0.30 -15.54
N GLY A 490 -20.03 0.51 -15.09
CA GLY A 490 -19.80 1.76 -14.38
C GLY A 490 -18.89 2.72 -15.14
N PHE A 491 -17.79 3.15 -14.51
CA PHE A 491 -16.89 4.19 -15.03
C PHE A 491 -16.47 4.00 -16.49
N THR A 492 -16.09 2.77 -16.88
CA THR A 492 -15.58 2.52 -18.25
C THR A 492 -16.67 2.51 -19.30
N LEU A 493 -17.90 2.13 -18.92
CA LEU A 493 -19.07 2.22 -19.80
C LEU A 493 -19.50 3.67 -19.98
N ASP A 494 -19.55 4.42 -18.88
CA ASP A 494 -19.83 5.86 -18.90
C ASP A 494 -18.80 6.61 -19.75
N LEU A 495 -17.52 6.21 -19.69
CA LEU A 495 -16.45 6.74 -20.53
C LEU A 495 -16.64 6.40 -22.01
N LEU A 496 -17.12 5.20 -22.34
CA LEU A 496 -17.42 4.81 -23.73
C LEU A 496 -18.53 5.70 -24.30
N GLU A 497 -19.61 5.88 -23.55
CA GLU A 497 -20.74 6.74 -23.94
C GLU A 497 -20.31 8.21 -24.08
N TYR A 498 -19.44 8.68 -23.18
CA TYR A 498 -18.86 10.01 -23.25
C TYR A 498 -17.99 10.18 -24.51
N ALA A 499 -17.11 9.22 -24.80
CA ALA A 499 -16.17 9.23 -25.93
C ALA A 499 -16.87 9.19 -27.30
N ARG A 500 -18.08 8.61 -27.39
CA ARG A 500 -18.89 8.64 -28.62
C ARG A 500 -19.28 10.05 -29.06
N ASN A 501 -19.40 10.98 -28.10
CA ASN A 501 -19.84 12.35 -28.35
C ASN A 501 -18.72 13.39 -28.13
N HIS A 502 -17.59 12.99 -27.54
CA HIS A 502 -16.48 13.89 -27.20
C HIS A 502 -15.14 13.29 -27.62
N HIS A 503 -14.46 13.96 -28.54
CA HIS A 503 -13.14 13.54 -29.03
C HIS A 503 -11.97 14.02 -28.17
N HIS A 504 -12.21 14.99 -27.27
CA HIS A 504 -11.18 15.55 -26.39
C HIS A 504 -11.72 15.74 -24.98
N CYS A 505 -10.86 15.51 -23.97
CA CYS A 505 -11.19 15.80 -22.58
C CYS A 505 -9.95 16.22 -21.78
N GLU A 506 -10.20 16.90 -20.66
CA GLU A 506 -9.18 17.13 -19.64
C GLU A 506 -9.20 15.96 -18.66
N VAL A 507 -8.03 15.39 -18.41
CA VAL A 507 -7.83 14.31 -17.45
C VAL A 507 -6.77 14.68 -16.44
N ILE A 508 -6.85 14.04 -15.28
CA ILE A 508 -5.80 14.05 -14.28
C ILE A 508 -5.16 12.66 -14.30
N MET A 509 -3.87 12.60 -14.65
CA MET A 509 -3.09 11.36 -14.65
C MET A 509 -2.06 11.37 -13.54
N GLU A 510 -2.19 10.43 -12.62
CA GLU A 510 -1.23 10.18 -11.55
C GLU A 510 -0.41 8.93 -11.87
N GLY A 511 0.91 9.06 -11.90
CA GLY A 511 1.83 7.97 -12.24
C GLY A 511 3.13 8.48 -12.83
N PRO A 512 3.98 7.58 -13.35
CA PRO A 512 3.74 6.15 -13.50
C PRO A 512 3.89 5.37 -12.19
N HIS A 513 3.10 4.31 -12.07
CA HIS A 513 3.13 3.34 -10.97
C HIS A 513 3.34 1.91 -11.49
N GLY A 514 3.50 0.95 -10.58
CA GLY A 514 3.82 -0.44 -10.92
C GLY A 514 5.30 -0.75 -10.75
N GLY A 515 5.62 -2.04 -10.70
CA GLY A 515 7.00 -2.54 -10.59
C GLY A 515 7.67 -2.72 -11.95
N THR A 516 9.00 -2.80 -11.96
CA THR A 516 9.83 -3.05 -13.15
C THR A 516 10.28 -4.50 -13.26
N GLU A 517 9.77 -5.38 -12.40
CA GLU A 517 10.26 -6.75 -12.23
C GLU A 517 10.13 -7.59 -13.51
N ALA A 518 9.01 -7.47 -14.22
CA ALA A 518 8.79 -8.17 -15.49
C ALA A 518 9.78 -7.72 -16.58
N LEU A 519 10.07 -6.42 -16.62
CA LEU A 519 11.05 -5.84 -17.54
C LEU A 519 12.47 -6.29 -17.19
N GLU A 520 12.85 -6.23 -15.91
CA GLU A 520 14.15 -6.72 -15.44
C GLU A 520 14.33 -8.22 -15.66
N ALA A 521 13.27 -9.01 -15.51
CA ALA A 521 13.28 -10.44 -15.80
C ALA A 521 13.50 -10.68 -17.29
N ALA A 522 12.84 -9.90 -18.16
CA ALA A 522 13.02 -9.97 -19.60
C ALA A 522 14.45 -9.63 -20.02
N HIS A 523 15.04 -8.54 -19.50
CA HIS A 523 16.41 -8.11 -19.85
C HIS A 523 17.50 -9.06 -19.35
N ARG A 524 17.19 -9.87 -18.33
CA ARG A 524 18.14 -10.85 -17.77
C ARG A 524 18.02 -12.24 -18.40
N ALA A 525 17.00 -12.48 -19.22
CA ALA A 525 16.75 -13.78 -19.82
C ALA A 525 17.36 -13.84 -21.22
N ASP A 526 18.02 -14.96 -21.54
CA ASP A 526 18.56 -15.19 -22.89
C ASP A 526 17.47 -15.34 -23.97
N ARG A 527 16.26 -15.75 -23.54
CA ARG A 527 15.10 -15.97 -24.40
C ARG A 527 13.84 -15.55 -23.66
N VAL A 528 13.03 -14.72 -24.30
CA VAL A 528 11.77 -14.22 -23.74
C VAL A 528 10.63 -14.60 -24.67
N LEU A 529 9.59 -15.22 -24.11
CA LEU A 529 8.33 -15.48 -24.80
C LEU A 529 7.24 -14.65 -24.11
N PHE A 530 6.71 -13.66 -24.81
CA PHE A 530 5.55 -12.93 -24.33
C PHE A 530 4.27 -13.57 -24.83
N VAL A 531 3.33 -13.85 -23.91
CA VAL A 531 2.01 -14.38 -24.21
C VAL A 531 0.98 -13.36 -23.75
N ALA A 532 0.23 -12.79 -24.68
CA ALA A 532 -0.84 -11.83 -24.40
C ALA A 532 -2.21 -12.45 -24.69
N GLY A 533 -3.18 -12.18 -23.82
CA GLY A 533 -4.59 -12.48 -24.06
C GLY A 533 -5.47 -11.29 -23.67
N GLY A 534 -6.42 -10.94 -24.53
CA GLY A 534 -7.33 -9.80 -24.30
C GLY A 534 -6.59 -8.49 -24.01
N SER A 535 -6.95 -7.80 -22.93
CA SER A 535 -6.32 -6.54 -22.50
C SER A 535 -4.87 -6.70 -22.02
N GLY A 536 -4.37 -7.93 -21.81
CA GLY A 536 -2.98 -8.19 -21.45
C GLY A 536 -1.96 -7.73 -22.51
N ILE A 537 -2.42 -7.37 -23.70
CA ILE A 537 -1.61 -6.73 -24.74
C ILE A 537 -1.05 -5.37 -24.29
N ALA A 538 -1.76 -4.63 -23.42
CA ALA A 538 -1.32 -3.33 -22.91
C ALA A 538 -0.02 -3.44 -22.09
N VAL A 539 0.26 -4.59 -21.49
CA VAL A 539 1.53 -4.87 -20.78
C VAL A 539 2.56 -5.47 -21.74
N THR A 540 2.14 -6.43 -22.55
CA THR A 540 3.02 -7.24 -23.40
C THR A 540 3.65 -6.44 -24.52
N TYR A 541 2.88 -5.58 -25.19
CA TYR A 541 3.38 -4.79 -26.31
C TYR A 541 4.55 -3.86 -25.94
N PRO A 542 4.45 -3.00 -24.89
CA PRO A 542 5.57 -2.14 -24.52
C PRO A 542 6.77 -2.95 -23.99
N LEU A 543 6.58 -4.10 -23.34
CA LEU A 543 7.69 -4.97 -22.92
C LEU A 543 8.44 -5.55 -24.14
N ALA A 544 7.70 -6.05 -25.12
CA ALA A 544 8.27 -6.59 -26.35
C ALA A 544 8.98 -5.49 -27.16
N TRP A 545 8.44 -4.28 -27.17
CA TRP A 545 9.07 -3.12 -27.81
C TRP A 545 10.41 -2.77 -27.15
N ASP A 546 10.46 -2.70 -25.83
CA ASP A 546 11.66 -2.29 -25.09
C ASP A 546 12.81 -3.28 -25.29
N VAL A 547 12.54 -4.58 -25.11
CA VAL A 547 13.50 -5.67 -25.37
C VAL A 547 13.99 -5.64 -26.82
N ARG A 548 13.12 -5.30 -27.78
CA ARG A 548 13.47 -5.21 -29.20
C ARG A 548 14.32 -3.99 -29.55
N VAL A 549 14.17 -2.87 -28.84
CA VAL A 549 14.88 -1.63 -29.17
C VAL A 549 16.29 -1.60 -28.57
N GLU A 550 16.50 -2.26 -27.43
CA GLU A 550 17.83 -2.34 -26.80
C GLU A 550 18.76 -3.30 -27.57
N ASP A 551 18.23 -4.44 -28.03
CA ASP A 551 18.92 -5.31 -28.98
C ASP A 551 18.56 -4.86 -30.39
N SER A 552 19.39 -4.03 -31.01
CA SER A 552 19.29 -3.73 -32.44
C SER A 552 19.08 -5.03 -33.21
N MET A 553 17.82 -5.31 -33.60
CA MET A 553 17.54 -6.37 -34.55
C MET A 553 18.47 -6.08 -35.72
N LYS A 554 19.38 -7.01 -36.00
CA LYS A 554 20.01 -7.05 -37.31
C LYS A 554 18.85 -6.90 -38.31
N PRO A 555 18.95 -6.03 -39.33
CA PRO A 555 17.89 -5.82 -40.30
C PRO A 555 17.29 -7.14 -40.86
N GLU A 556 18.11 -8.19 -40.82
CA GLU A 556 17.85 -9.57 -41.21
C GLU A 556 16.98 -10.41 -40.25
N SER A 557 16.66 -9.94 -39.04
CA SER A 557 15.93 -10.73 -38.05
C SER A 557 14.48 -10.96 -38.50
N PRO A 558 14.04 -12.20 -38.77
CA PRO A 558 12.72 -12.46 -39.33
C PRO A 558 11.62 -12.15 -38.30
N VAL A 559 10.88 -11.06 -38.51
CA VAL A 559 9.63 -10.81 -37.80
C VAL A 559 8.52 -11.57 -38.52
N VAL A 560 8.18 -12.74 -37.98
CA VAL A 560 7.06 -13.55 -38.52
C VAL A 560 5.80 -13.20 -37.74
N THR A 561 4.88 -12.49 -38.36
CA THR A 561 3.52 -12.32 -37.84
C THR A 561 2.62 -13.39 -38.44
N ARG A 562 2.04 -14.24 -37.59
CA ARG A 562 1.03 -15.22 -38.01
C ARG A 562 -0.26 -14.96 -37.27
N LYS A 563 -1.34 -14.67 -38.00
CA LYS A 563 -2.69 -14.69 -37.43
C LYS A 563 -3.06 -16.14 -37.15
N VAL A 564 -3.20 -16.49 -35.88
CA VAL A 564 -3.76 -17.79 -35.46
C VAL A 564 -5.21 -17.52 -35.10
N SER A 565 -6.12 -17.86 -36.00
CA SER A 565 -7.56 -17.87 -35.68
C SER A 565 -7.82 -19.09 -34.81
N CYS A 566 -8.27 -18.88 -33.58
CA CYS A 566 -8.83 -19.95 -32.75
C CYS A 566 -10.29 -20.20 -33.12
#